data_AF-A0A2V2RCV1-F1
#
_entry.id   AF-A0A2V2RCV1-F1
#
_cell.length_a   1.000
_cell.length_b   1.000
_cell.length_c   1.000
_cell.angle_alpha   90.00
_cell.angle_beta   90.00
_cell.angle_gamma   90.00
#
_symmetry.space_group_name_H-M   'P 1'
#
loop_
_entity.id
_entity.type
_entity.pdbx_description
1 polymer ?
#
loop_
_entity_poly.entity_id
_entity_poly.type
_entity_poly.pdbx_seq_one_letter_code
_entity_poly.pdbx_strand_id
1 'polypeptide(L)'
;WLITLIFILGAVGATVVALWIFFLMVGRVAYVPQVMLVEGRSVVESISRSFSLARGNVRRLMAMTLFITFATYAALAILLVPLGWYAYFWEGIDPSPWNSTTWPMWYSIAYSTIGPLSSILLAPVWMLGLSLLYVDERVRHEGYDIELMAARQLGEMPKLAVESPFGPAISEAVRKESPPPPMSSGRILGI
;
A
#
# COMPACT_ATOMS: atom_id res chain seq x y z
N TRP A 1 -38.25 -9.21 17.98
CA TRP A 1 -38.08 -9.56 16.56
C TRP A 1 -37.82 -8.34 15.67
N LEU A 2 -38.70 -7.34 15.61
CA LEU A 2 -38.50 -6.18 14.72
C LEU A 2 -37.38 -5.24 15.21
N ILE A 3 -37.31 -4.95 16.51
CA ILE A 3 -36.23 -4.15 17.13
C ILE A 3 -34.86 -4.83 16.95
N THR A 4 -34.79 -6.15 17.17
CA THR A 4 -33.57 -6.95 16.98
C THR A 4 -33.09 -6.94 15.53
N LEU A 5 -34.01 -7.01 14.56
CA LEU A 5 -33.67 -6.91 13.14
C LEU A 5 -33.10 -5.52 12.77
N ILE A 6 -33.71 -4.45 13.27
CA ILE A 6 -33.22 -3.08 13.06
C ILE A 6 -31.82 -2.91 13.66
N PHE A 7 -31.58 -3.46 14.86
CA PHE A 7 -30.29 -3.37 15.52
C PHE A 7 -29.20 -4.14 14.77
N ILE A 8 -29.50 -5.34 14.26
CA ILE A 8 -28.57 -6.12 13.43
C ILE A 8 -28.29 -5.38 12.12
N LEU A 9 -29.32 -4.89 11.43
CA LEU A 9 -29.16 -4.17 10.16
C LEU A 9 -28.37 -2.86 10.35
N GLY A 10 -28.65 -2.14 11.43
CA GLY A 10 -27.93 -0.92 11.82
C GLY A 10 -26.47 -1.20 12.17
N ALA A 11 -26.19 -2.28 12.91
CA ALA A 11 -24.83 -2.70 13.24
C ALA A 11 -24.05 -3.11 11.98
N VAL A 12 -24.66 -3.87 11.07
CA VAL A 12 -24.05 -4.23 9.78
C VAL A 12 -23.78 -2.98 8.94
N GLY A 13 -24.76 -2.09 8.80
CA GLY A 13 -24.60 -0.84 8.08
C GLY A 13 -23.50 0.06 8.66
N ALA A 14 -23.48 0.22 9.98
CA ALA A 14 -22.45 0.98 10.68
C ALA A 14 -21.06 0.36 10.52
N THR A 15 -20.95 -0.97 10.53
CA THR A 15 -19.68 -1.69 10.31
C THR A 15 -19.20 -1.49 8.88
N VAL A 16 -20.09 -1.55 7.88
CA VAL A 16 -19.76 -1.30 6.47
C VAL A 16 -19.29 0.14 6.27
N VAL A 17 -19.99 1.12 6.86
CA VAL A 17 -19.61 2.54 6.79
C VAL A 17 -18.29 2.81 7.55
N ALA A 18 -18.09 2.20 8.71
CA ALA A 18 -16.86 2.33 9.48
C ALA A 18 -15.66 1.72 8.74
N LEU A 19 -15.82 0.54 8.13
CA LEU A 19 -14.82 -0.06 7.25
C LEU A 19 -14.54 0.85 6.04
N TRP A 20 -15.58 1.39 5.41
CA TRP A 20 -15.45 2.31 4.28
C TRP A 20 -14.64 3.57 4.64
N ILE A 21 -14.93 4.20 5.78
CA ILE A 21 -14.21 5.37 6.29
C ILE A 21 -12.77 4.99 6.70
N PHE A 22 -12.58 3.85 7.38
CA PHE A 22 -11.26 3.36 7.78
C PHE A 22 -10.37 3.12 6.56
N PHE A 23 -10.87 2.45 5.52
CA PHE A 23 -10.14 2.24 4.27
C PHE A 23 -9.86 3.55 3.54
N LEU A 24 -10.78 4.53 3.57
CA LEU A 24 -10.53 5.89 3.04
C LEU A 24 -9.42 6.62 3.80
N MET A 25 -9.28 6.39 5.11
CA MET A 25 -8.23 6.98 5.92
C MET A 25 -6.88 6.32 5.65
N VAL A 26 -6.83 4.98 5.67
CA VAL A 26 -5.61 4.19 5.43
C VAL A 26 -5.06 4.44 4.02
N GLY A 27 -5.92 4.46 3.00
CA GLY A 27 -5.53 4.78 1.63
C GLY A 27 -5.00 6.21 1.45
N ARG A 28 -5.22 7.11 2.42
CA ARG A 28 -4.67 8.48 2.41
C ARG A 28 -3.38 8.61 3.22
N VAL A 29 -3.19 7.80 4.25
CA VAL A 29 -1.98 7.81 5.09
C VAL A 29 -0.89 6.90 4.50
N ALA A 30 -1.25 5.84 3.78
CA ALA A 30 -0.31 4.85 3.25
C ALA A 30 0.71 5.40 2.24
N TYR A 31 0.38 6.50 1.54
CA TYR A 31 1.29 7.12 0.55
C TYR A 31 2.30 8.10 1.14
N VAL A 32 2.11 8.51 2.40
CA VAL A 32 2.98 9.51 3.04
C VAL A 32 4.44 9.05 3.11
N PRO A 33 4.78 7.80 3.48
CA PRO A 33 6.17 7.36 3.53
C PRO A 33 6.80 7.25 2.14
N GLN A 34 6.01 6.83 1.14
CA GLN A 34 6.48 6.61 -0.24
C GLN A 34 6.85 7.94 -0.92
N VAL A 35 6.02 8.96 -0.74
CA VAL A 35 6.27 10.32 -1.25
C VAL A 35 7.50 10.94 -0.56
N MET A 36 7.66 10.74 0.74
CA MET A 36 8.84 11.27 1.47
C MET A 36 10.15 10.62 1.04
N LEU A 37 10.16 9.29 0.82
CA LEU A 37 11.38 8.53 0.48
C LEU A 37 11.80 8.67 -0.99
N VAL A 38 10.85 8.73 -1.92
CA VAL A 38 11.15 8.74 -3.36
C VAL A 38 11.24 10.15 -3.94
N GLU A 39 10.47 11.12 -3.41
CA GLU A 39 10.47 12.50 -3.92
C GLU A 39 11.29 13.48 -3.07
N GLY A 40 11.80 13.08 -1.90
CA GLY A 40 12.69 13.91 -1.06
C GLY A 40 12.05 15.18 -0.50
N ARG A 41 10.71 15.26 -0.44
CA ARG A 41 9.97 16.46 -0.03
C ARG A 41 9.66 16.49 1.47
N SER A 42 9.49 17.71 2.01
CA SER A 42 9.14 17.94 3.41
C SER A 42 7.79 17.32 3.80
N VAL A 43 7.62 16.94 5.07
CA VAL A 43 6.45 16.18 5.61
C VAL A 43 5.12 16.88 5.31
N VAL A 44 5.08 18.21 5.31
CA VAL A 44 3.83 19.00 5.18
C VAL A 44 3.40 19.13 3.71
N GLU A 45 4.36 19.32 2.79
CA GLU A 45 4.06 19.37 1.35
C GLU A 45 3.62 17.99 0.81
N SER A 46 4.26 16.92 1.30
CA SER A 46 3.93 15.54 0.91
C SER A 46 2.52 15.11 1.36
N ILE A 47 2.04 15.63 2.51
CA ILE A 47 0.64 15.45 2.95
C ILE A 47 -0.32 16.18 2.00
N SER A 48 -0.09 17.46 1.69
CA SER A 48 -0.97 18.24 0.81
C SER A 48 -1.06 17.66 -0.61
N ARG A 49 0.05 17.12 -1.12
CA ARG A 49 0.13 16.47 -2.42
C ARG A 49 -0.57 15.10 -2.41
N SER A 50 -0.41 14.31 -1.35
CA SER A 50 -1.20 13.07 -1.12
C SER A 50 -2.70 13.34 -1.14
N PHE A 51 -3.17 14.45 -0.57
CA PHE A 51 -4.58 14.84 -0.65
C PHE A 51 -5.05 15.20 -2.07
N SER A 52 -4.17 15.72 -2.93
CA SER A 52 -4.48 16.02 -4.34
C SER A 52 -4.46 14.77 -5.24
N LEU A 53 -3.51 13.85 -5.03
CA LEU A 53 -3.37 12.57 -5.75
C LEU A 53 -4.49 11.59 -5.35
N ALA A 54 -4.85 11.51 -4.07
CA ALA A 54 -5.93 10.64 -3.60
C ALA A 54 -7.32 11.03 -4.10
N ARG A 55 -7.50 12.24 -4.66
CA ARG A 55 -8.82 12.75 -5.09
C ARG A 55 -9.32 12.10 -6.38
N GLY A 56 -8.42 11.55 -7.21
CA GLY A 56 -8.76 10.93 -8.49
C GLY A 56 -9.18 9.46 -8.40
N ASN A 57 -8.61 8.67 -7.47
CA ASN A 57 -8.72 7.21 -7.54
C ASN A 57 -8.87 6.47 -6.20
N VAL A 58 -9.47 7.13 -5.19
CA VAL A 58 -9.79 6.53 -3.87
C VAL A 58 -10.56 5.20 -3.97
N ARG A 59 -11.40 5.02 -5.00
CA ARG A 59 -12.18 3.78 -5.19
C ARG A 59 -11.28 2.57 -5.52
N ARG A 60 -10.25 2.75 -6.34
CA ARG A 60 -9.32 1.67 -6.71
C ARG A 60 -8.40 1.32 -5.55
N LEU A 61 -7.92 2.34 -4.86
CA LEU A 61 -7.18 2.21 -3.60
C LEU A 61 -7.96 1.40 -2.58
N MET A 62 -9.20 1.81 -2.32
CA MET A 62 -10.11 1.14 -1.42
C MET A 62 -10.37 -0.31 -1.84
N ALA A 63 -10.62 -0.56 -3.14
CA ALA A 63 -10.86 -1.91 -3.66
C ALA A 63 -9.63 -2.81 -3.46
N MET A 64 -8.42 -2.29 -3.69
CA MET A 64 -7.19 -3.05 -3.53
C MET A 64 -6.86 -3.32 -2.06
N THR A 65 -7.00 -2.33 -1.18
CA THR A 65 -6.80 -2.55 0.26
C THR A 65 -7.85 -3.51 0.82
N LEU A 66 -9.10 -3.43 0.36
CA LEU A 66 -10.16 -4.35 0.74
C LEU A 66 -9.88 -5.76 0.22
N PHE A 67 -9.40 -5.89 -1.01
CA PHE A 67 -8.99 -7.16 -1.57
C PHE A 67 -7.83 -7.80 -0.79
N ILE A 68 -6.79 -7.04 -0.47
CA ILE A 68 -5.62 -7.55 0.28
C ILE A 68 -6.00 -7.91 1.72
N THR A 69 -6.82 -7.09 2.39
CA THR A 69 -7.31 -7.42 3.73
C THR A 69 -8.21 -8.67 3.71
N PHE A 70 -9.13 -8.77 2.75
CA PHE A 70 -9.94 -9.96 2.56
C PHE A 70 -9.06 -11.20 2.30
N ALA A 71 -8.08 -11.12 1.41
CA ALA A 71 -7.13 -12.20 1.13
C ALA A 71 -6.34 -12.60 2.39
N THR A 72 -5.96 -11.62 3.22
CA THR A 72 -5.25 -11.86 4.49
C THR A 72 -6.12 -12.65 5.45
N TYR A 73 -7.37 -12.24 5.67
CA TYR A 73 -8.29 -12.96 6.53
C TYR A 73 -8.68 -14.33 5.98
N ALA A 74 -8.82 -14.47 4.66
CA ALA A 74 -9.07 -15.76 4.01
C ALA A 74 -7.89 -16.74 4.24
N ALA A 75 -6.65 -16.28 4.05
CA ALA A 75 -5.46 -17.09 4.31
C ALA A 75 -5.34 -17.48 5.79
N LEU A 76 -5.65 -16.57 6.71
CA LEU A 76 -5.67 -16.84 8.14
C LEU A 76 -6.77 -17.85 8.50
N ALA A 77 -7.97 -17.71 7.92
CA ALA A 77 -9.07 -18.65 8.10
C ALA A 77 -8.72 -20.07 7.63
N ILE A 78 -8.00 -20.21 6.51
CA ILE A 78 -7.52 -21.52 6.03
C ILE A 78 -6.66 -22.24 7.08
N LEU A 79 -5.90 -21.50 7.89
CA LEU A 79 -5.07 -22.08 8.95
C LEU A 79 -5.85 -22.32 10.26
N LEU A 80 -6.71 -21.38 10.67
CA LEU A 80 -7.42 -21.47 11.94
C LEU A 80 -8.67 -22.36 11.90
N VAL A 81 -9.39 -22.41 10.78
CA VAL A 81 -10.63 -23.20 10.68
C VAL A 81 -10.39 -24.69 10.91
N PRO A 82 -9.38 -25.33 10.30
CA PRO A 82 -9.08 -26.74 10.58
C PRO A 82 -8.67 -26.97 12.04
N LEU A 83 -7.88 -26.07 12.63
CA LEU A 83 -7.46 -26.16 14.02
C LEU A 83 -8.66 -26.07 14.98
N GLY A 84 -9.55 -25.11 14.76
CA GLY A 84 -10.76 -24.93 15.54
C GLY A 84 -11.73 -26.10 15.40
N TRP A 85 -11.88 -26.63 14.18
CA TRP A 85 -12.68 -27.83 13.92
C TRP A 85 -12.12 -29.03 14.69
N TYR A 86 -10.81 -29.27 14.60
CA TYR A 86 -10.17 -30.35 15.32
C TYR A 86 -10.38 -30.23 16.84
N ALA A 87 -10.14 -29.06 17.41
CA ALA A 87 -10.29 -28.80 18.83
C ALA A 87 -11.74 -28.98 19.33
N TYR A 88 -12.72 -28.56 18.54
CA TYR A 88 -14.14 -28.69 18.91
C TYR A 88 -14.64 -30.14 18.85
N PHE A 89 -14.35 -30.86 17.76
CA PHE A 89 -14.90 -32.20 17.54
C PHE A 89 -14.21 -33.31 18.35
N TRP A 90 -12.89 -33.21 18.56
CA TRP A 90 -12.12 -34.27 19.21
C TRP A 90 -11.90 -34.03 20.70
N GLU A 91 -11.64 -32.79 21.08
CA GLU A 91 -11.25 -32.42 22.45
C GLU A 91 -12.38 -31.70 23.20
N GLY A 92 -13.50 -31.37 22.52
CA GLY A 92 -14.63 -30.66 23.11
C GLY A 92 -14.30 -29.23 23.56
N ILE A 93 -13.25 -28.63 23.00
CA ILE A 93 -12.80 -27.28 23.35
C ILE A 93 -13.64 -26.27 22.57
N ASP A 94 -14.18 -25.27 23.25
CA ASP A 94 -14.85 -24.15 22.59
C ASP A 94 -13.81 -23.27 21.87
N PRO A 95 -13.79 -23.21 20.52
CA PRO A 95 -12.81 -22.42 19.77
C PRO A 95 -13.13 -20.91 19.80
N SER A 96 -14.09 -20.49 20.63
CA SER A 96 -14.51 -19.10 20.73
C SER A 96 -13.41 -18.24 21.36
N PRO A 97 -12.94 -17.16 20.69
CA PRO A 97 -11.91 -16.28 21.21
C PRO A 97 -12.27 -15.63 22.57
N TRP A 98 -13.55 -15.62 22.92
CA TRP A 98 -14.05 -15.02 24.16
C TRP A 98 -13.91 -15.92 25.39
N ASN A 99 -13.61 -17.21 25.21
CA ASN A 99 -13.40 -18.17 26.30
C ASN A 99 -11.92 -18.62 26.37
N SER A 100 -10.98 -17.72 26.06
CA SER A 100 -9.55 -18.05 25.95
C SER A 100 -8.90 -18.57 27.25
N THR A 101 -9.55 -18.38 28.41
CA THR A 101 -9.05 -18.81 29.72
C THR A 101 -9.25 -20.31 29.98
N THR A 102 -10.20 -20.95 29.30
CA THR A 102 -10.45 -22.40 29.46
C THR A 102 -9.66 -23.27 28.49
N TRP A 103 -8.85 -22.66 27.62
CA TRP A 103 -8.12 -23.38 26.58
C TRP A 103 -6.92 -24.17 27.12
N PRO A 104 -6.74 -25.43 26.70
CA PRO A 104 -5.51 -26.18 26.96
C PRO A 104 -4.27 -25.46 26.41
N MET A 105 -3.13 -25.67 27.07
CA MET A 105 -1.90 -24.93 26.75
C MET A 105 -1.38 -25.17 25.32
N TRP A 106 -1.55 -26.38 24.77
CA TRP A 106 -1.15 -26.66 23.40
C TRP A 106 -1.97 -25.84 22.38
N TYR A 107 -3.28 -25.66 22.64
CA TYR A 107 -4.19 -24.95 21.74
C TYR A 107 -3.92 -23.44 21.78
N SER A 108 -3.70 -22.88 22.97
CA SER A 108 -3.37 -21.45 23.11
C SER A 108 -2.04 -21.11 22.43
N ILE A 109 -1.03 -21.98 22.54
CA ILE A 109 0.24 -21.82 21.83
C ILE A 109 0.03 -21.90 20.31
N ALA A 110 -0.69 -22.92 19.82
CA ALA A 110 -0.97 -23.09 18.39
C ALA A 110 -1.70 -21.87 17.81
N TYR A 111 -2.78 -21.43 18.48
CA TYR A 111 -3.56 -20.25 18.08
C TYR A 111 -2.69 -18.98 18.05
N SER A 112 -1.89 -18.76 19.10
CA SER A 112 -1.02 -17.59 19.20
C SER A 112 0.09 -17.55 18.14
N THR A 113 0.53 -18.71 17.64
CA THR A 113 1.62 -18.83 16.67
C THR A 113 1.15 -18.68 15.22
N ILE A 114 -0.08 -19.14 14.91
CA ILE A 114 -0.64 -19.10 13.56
C ILE A 114 -0.80 -17.67 13.04
N GLY A 115 -1.22 -16.72 13.89
CA GLY A 115 -1.37 -15.31 13.51
C GLY A 115 -0.07 -14.72 12.95
N PRO A 116 1.03 -14.71 13.72
CA PRO A 116 2.34 -14.28 13.25
C PRO A 116 2.83 -15.06 12.03
N LEU A 117 2.68 -16.39 11.99
CA LEU A 117 3.07 -17.19 10.83
C LEU A 117 2.35 -16.75 9.55
N SER A 118 1.04 -16.54 9.64
CA SER A 118 0.22 -16.03 8.53
C SER A 118 0.71 -14.66 8.07
N SER A 119 1.03 -13.77 9.02
CA SER A 119 1.53 -12.43 8.72
C SER A 119 2.89 -12.43 7.99
N ILE A 120 3.79 -13.35 8.37
CA ILE A 120 5.10 -13.49 7.71
C ILE A 120 4.93 -13.96 6.27
N LEU A 121 4.02 -14.90 6.02
CA LEU A 121 3.72 -15.39 4.66
C LEU A 121 3.04 -14.33 3.78
N LEU A 122 2.22 -13.47 4.38
CA LEU A 122 1.46 -12.44 3.65
C LEU A 122 2.19 -11.11 3.53
N ALA A 123 3.20 -10.84 4.36
CA ALA A 123 3.96 -9.58 4.33
C ALA A 123 4.52 -9.23 2.93
N PRO A 124 5.08 -10.17 2.14
CA PRO A 124 5.51 -9.88 0.77
C PRO A 124 4.36 -9.50 -0.15
N VAL A 125 3.18 -10.12 0.00
CA VAL A 125 1.99 -9.83 -0.79
C VAL A 125 1.53 -8.39 -0.55
N TRP A 126 1.56 -7.95 0.71
CA TRP A 126 1.28 -6.56 1.07
C TRP A 126 2.28 -5.58 0.44
N MET A 127 3.58 -5.88 0.51
CA MET A 127 4.61 -5.04 -0.10
C MET A 127 4.46 -4.92 -1.63
N LEU A 128 4.26 -6.06 -2.32
CA LEU A 128 4.06 -6.08 -3.77
C LEU A 128 2.78 -5.36 -4.18
N GLY A 129 1.71 -5.49 -3.39
CA GLY A 129 0.48 -4.76 -3.66
C GLY A 129 0.68 -3.25 -3.63
N LEU A 130 1.36 -2.73 -2.60
CA LEU A 130 1.63 -1.29 -2.47
C LEU A 130 2.61 -0.77 -3.53
N SER A 131 3.61 -1.56 -3.92
CA SER A 131 4.57 -1.14 -4.94
C SER A 131 3.96 -1.06 -6.33
N LEU A 132 3.17 -2.06 -6.74
CA LEU A 132 2.46 -2.06 -8.02
C LEU A 132 1.47 -0.91 -8.12
N LEU A 133 0.77 -0.62 -7.01
CA LEU A 133 -0.18 0.48 -6.94
C LEU A 133 0.51 1.84 -7.11
N TYR A 134 1.65 2.04 -6.47
CA TYR A 134 2.45 3.26 -6.64
C TYR A 134 2.93 3.44 -8.08
N VAL A 135 3.49 2.39 -8.69
CA VAL A 135 3.98 2.44 -10.07
C VAL A 135 2.85 2.73 -11.06
N ASP A 136 1.70 2.08 -10.90
CA ASP A 136 0.56 2.31 -11.78
C ASP A 136 0.03 3.76 -11.68
N GLU A 137 -0.07 4.29 -10.45
CA GLU A 137 -0.52 5.67 -10.24
C GLU A 137 0.49 6.67 -10.83
N ARG A 138 1.79 6.41 -10.68
CA ARG A 138 2.85 7.22 -11.26
C ARG A 138 2.81 7.23 -12.79
N VAL A 139 2.67 6.06 -13.43
CA VAL A 139 2.56 5.92 -14.89
C VAL A 139 1.38 6.72 -15.46
N ARG A 140 0.25 6.76 -14.74
CA ARG A 140 -0.93 7.55 -15.13
C ARG A 140 -0.75 9.04 -14.90
N HIS A 141 -0.18 9.43 -13.75
CA HIS A 141 -0.01 10.84 -13.39
C HIS A 141 1.09 11.54 -14.19
N GLU A 142 2.19 10.86 -14.48
CA GLU A 142 3.28 11.38 -15.30
C GLU A 142 2.96 11.27 -16.80
N GLY A 143 1.85 10.65 -17.19
CA GLY A 143 1.45 10.51 -18.59
C GLY A 143 2.30 9.51 -19.38
N TYR A 144 3.08 8.66 -18.72
CA TYR A 144 3.95 7.67 -19.36
C TYR A 144 3.15 6.68 -20.24
N ASP A 145 1.90 6.38 -19.87
CA ASP A 145 0.98 5.60 -20.71
C ASP A 145 0.70 6.29 -22.07
N ILE A 146 0.54 7.62 -22.07
CA ILE A 146 0.28 8.41 -23.28
C ILE A 146 1.55 8.52 -24.14
N GLU A 147 2.72 8.68 -23.52
CA GLU A 147 4.01 8.67 -24.24
C GLU A 147 4.24 7.33 -24.94
N LEU A 148 3.93 6.21 -24.29
CA LEU A 148 3.99 4.87 -24.88
C LEU A 148 3.01 4.68 -26.05
N MET A 149 1.77 5.19 -25.93
CA MET A 149 0.80 5.16 -27.03
C MET A 149 1.26 6.02 -28.21
N ALA A 150 1.80 7.21 -27.93
CA ALA A 150 2.32 8.12 -28.94
C ALA A 150 3.51 7.50 -29.69
N ALA A 151 4.49 6.91 -28.97
CA ALA A 151 5.64 6.25 -29.57
C ALA A 151 5.25 5.06 -30.47
N ARG A 152 4.20 4.31 -30.11
CA ARG A 152 3.68 3.20 -30.93
C ARG A 152 3.00 3.67 -32.21
N GLN A 153 2.27 4.79 -32.16
CA GLN A 153 1.50 5.30 -33.31
C GLN A 153 2.32 6.19 -34.24
N LEU A 154 3.23 6.99 -33.70
CA LEU A 154 3.96 8.03 -34.43
C LEU A 154 5.41 7.65 -34.77
N GLY A 155 5.90 6.50 -34.29
CA GLY A 155 7.29 6.07 -34.45
C GLY A 155 8.24 6.80 -33.50
N GLU A 156 9.56 6.70 -33.72
CA GLU A 156 10.54 7.47 -32.95
C GLU A 156 10.30 8.97 -33.14
N MET A 157 10.19 9.71 -32.04
CA MET A 157 10.03 11.16 -32.11
C MET A 157 11.23 11.75 -32.86
N PRO A 158 11.01 12.57 -33.91
CA PRO A 158 12.10 13.22 -34.61
C PRO A 158 12.91 14.04 -33.60
N LYS A 159 14.25 13.88 -33.62
CA LYS A 159 15.16 14.63 -32.74
C LYS A 159 15.07 16.11 -33.07
N LEU A 160 14.17 16.81 -32.39
CA LEU A 160 14.07 18.25 -32.49
C LEU A 160 15.25 18.84 -31.73
N ALA A 161 16.13 19.58 -32.43
CA ALA A 161 17.23 20.34 -31.83
C ALA A 161 16.73 21.60 -31.10
N VAL A 162 15.61 21.47 -30.39
CA VAL A 162 14.96 22.54 -29.62
C VAL A 162 14.72 21.97 -28.23
N GLU A 163 15.37 22.58 -27.24
CA GLU A 163 15.17 22.28 -25.83
C GLU A 163 13.77 22.75 -25.43
N SER A 164 12.80 21.84 -25.45
CA SER A 164 11.45 22.13 -24.97
C SER A 164 11.43 22.02 -23.45
N PRO A 165 10.93 23.03 -22.72
CA PRO A 165 10.69 22.91 -21.28
C PRO A 165 9.61 21.86 -20.94
N PHE A 166 8.92 21.33 -21.96
CA PHE A 166 7.95 20.22 -21.89
C PHE A 166 8.43 18.98 -22.66
N GLY A 167 9.75 18.81 -22.84
CA GLY A 167 10.32 17.65 -23.51
C GLY A 167 9.99 16.34 -22.79
N PRO A 168 9.74 15.24 -23.52
CA PRO A 168 9.42 13.94 -22.92
C PRO A 168 10.60 13.45 -22.07
N ALA A 169 10.33 12.81 -20.93
CA ALA A 169 11.37 12.32 -20.01
C ALA A 169 12.28 11.24 -20.62
N ILE A 170 11.83 10.63 -21.72
CA ILE A 170 12.54 9.62 -22.51
C ILE A 170 13.49 10.28 -23.54
N SER A 171 13.34 11.58 -23.82
CA SER A 171 14.36 12.30 -24.57
C SER A 171 15.63 12.30 -23.74
N GLU A 172 16.69 11.74 -24.31
CA GLU A 172 18.01 11.58 -23.72
C GLU A 172 18.44 12.91 -23.10
N ALA A 173 18.25 13.04 -21.77
CA ALA A 173 18.76 14.17 -21.03
C ALA A 173 20.26 14.15 -21.22
N VAL A 174 20.77 15.01 -22.10
CA VAL A 174 22.20 15.25 -22.26
C VAL A 174 22.65 15.81 -20.92
N ARG A 175 23.06 14.90 -20.04
CA ARG A 175 23.67 15.19 -18.74
C ARG A 175 24.96 15.93 -19.05
N LYS A 176 24.93 17.25 -19.03
CA LYS A 176 26.14 18.06 -19.01
C LYS A 176 26.17 18.92 -17.77
N GLU A 177 26.33 18.27 -16.63
CA GLU A 177 27.07 18.89 -15.53
C GLU A 177 28.37 18.11 -15.36
N SER A 178 29.43 18.70 -15.94
CA SER A 178 30.80 18.39 -15.57
C SER A 178 30.95 18.51 -14.05
N PRO A 179 31.65 17.57 -13.38
CA PRO A 179 31.85 17.65 -11.94
C PRO A 179 32.50 18.99 -11.58
N PRO A 180 32.09 19.64 -10.47
CA PRO A 180 32.73 20.86 -10.03
C PRO A 180 34.23 20.61 -9.85
N PRO A 181 35.10 21.55 -10.27
CA PRO A 181 36.54 21.39 -10.14
C PRO A 181 36.89 21.09 -8.68
N PRO A 182 37.89 20.25 -8.40
CA PRO A 182 38.30 19.98 -7.03
C PRO A 182 38.61 21.31 -6.37
N MET A 183 37.93 21.60 -5.26
CA MET A 183 38.25 22.75 -4.42
C MET A 183 39.73 22.65 -4.09
N SER A 184 40.51 23.59 -4.65
CA SER A 184 41.87 23.84 -4.20
C SER A 184 41.77 24.18 -2.71
N SER A 185 42.20 23.24 -1.86
CA SER A 185 42.48 23.51 -0.45
C SER A 185 43.63 24.50 -0.40
N GLY A 186 43.29 25.78 -0.62
CA GLY A 186 44.16 26.90 -0.37
C GLY A 186 44.47 26.95 1.10
N ARG A 187 45.61 26.35 1.48
CA ARG A 187 46.55 26.81 2.52
C ARG A 187 45.92 27.76 3.55
N ILE A 188 45.06 27.22 4.42
CA ILE A 188 44.68 27.89 5.67
C ILE A 188 45.67 27.43 6.73
N LEU A 189 46.86 28.02 6.73
CA LEU A 189 47.76 28.18 7.88
C LEU A 189 48.90 29.08 7.40
N GLY A 190 48.63 30.38 7.53
CA GLY A 190 49.62 31.46 7.48
C GLY A 190 50.02 31.87 8.90
N ILE A 191 50.24 30.88 9.75
CA ILE A 191 50.86 30.94 11.09
C ILE A 191 51.36 29.55 11.43
#